data_AF-A0AB37B077-F1
#
_entry.id   AF-A0AB37B077-F1
#
_cell.length_a   1.000
_cell.length_b   1.000
_cell.length_c   1.000
_cell.angle_alpha   90.00
_cell.angle_beta   90.00
_cell.angle_gamma   90.00
#
_symmetry.space_group_name_H-M   'P 1'
#
loop_
_entity.id
_entity.type
_entity.pdbx_description
1 polymer ?
#
loop_
_entity_poly.entity_id
_entity_poly.type
_entity_poly.pdbx_seq_one_letter_code
_entity_poly.pdbx_strand_id
1 'polypeptide(L)'
;MFEKIKKHLLFIKDIIIDTVAYWATLGLVYVYTRFALVPEINADIQLAILLLISFVIYWVYKKTIPYTKNLHIQGQHSYLCGVCIFVFALGSFSQAELQQFGFNFSEVPQQAIKQYASLKTMFYAIGIVALPQLLKQKTG
;
A
#
# COMPACT_ATOMS: atom_id res chain seq x y z
N MET A 1 -39.79 7.30 -10.96
CA MET A 1 -39.08 6.12 -11.52
C MET A 1 -37.66 6.49 -11.97
N PHE A 2 -37.48 7.56 -12.75
CA PHE A 2 -36.17 8.06 -13.22
C PHE A 2 -35.15 8.36 -12.09
N GLU A 3 -35.56 8.97 -10.99
CA GLU A 3 -34.66 9.24 -9.86
C GLU A 3 -34.11 7.97 -9.17
N LYS A 4 -34.91 6.90 -9.09
CA LYS A 4 -34.47 5.62 -8.52
C LYS A 4 -33.43 4.96 -9.42
N ILE A 5 -33.64 5.00 -10.73
CA ILE A 5 -32.69 4.48 -11.73
C ILE A 5 -31.36 5.27 -11.67
N LYS A 6 -31.43 6.60 -11.58
CA LYS A 6 -30.24 7.46 -11.47
C LYS A 6 -29.42 7.17 -10.22
N LYS A 7 -30.07 7.01 -9.06
CA LYS A 7 -29.37 6.63 -7.80
C LYS A 7 -28.69 5.26 -7.92
N HIS A 8 -29.35 4.31 -8.57
CA HIS A 8 -28.79 2.97 -8.76
C HIS A 8 -27.57 2.96 -9.70
N LEU A 9 -27.63 3.73 -10.80
CA LEU A 9 -26.50 3.91 -11.72
C LEU A 9 -25.28 4.56 -11.04
N LEU A 10 -25.49 5.58 -10.21
CA LEU A 10 -24.41 6.20 -9.43
C LEU A 10 -23.77 5.21 -8.46
N PHE A 11 -24.59 4.42 -7.75
CA PHE A 11 -24.12 3.39 -6.83
C PHE A 11 -23.29 2.31 -7.54
N ILE A 12 -23.76 1.80 -8.69
CA ILE A 12 -23.01 0.81 -9.50
C ILE A 12 -21.67 1.37 -9.96
N LYS A 13 -21.66 2.62 -10.44
CA LYS A 13 -20.42 3.29 -10.85
C LYS A 13 -19.41 3.36 -9.69
N ASP A 14 -19.87 3.74 -8.50
CA ASP A 14 -19.00 3.87 -7.33
C ASP A 14 -18.43 2.50 -6.89
N ILE A 15 -19.22 1.41 -6.98
CA ILE A 15 -18.73 0.03 -6.77
C ILE A 15 -17.67 -0.36 -7.78
N ILE A 16 -17.87 -0.05 -9.07
CA ILE A 16 -16.90 -0.35 -10.12
C ILE A 16 -15.59 0.38 -9.85
N ILE A 17 -15.65 1.65 -9.46
CA ILE A 17 -14.47 2.45 -9.11
C ILE A 17 -13.70 1.80 -7.95
N ASP A 18 -14.39 1.41 -6.86
CA ASP A 18 -13.76 0.74 -5.72
C ASP A 18 -13.11 -0.59 -6.12
N THR A 19 -13.82 -1.40 -6.93
CA THR A 19 -13.34 -2.71 -7.38
C THR A 19 -12.11 -2.59 -8.26
N VAL A 20 -12.13 -1.67 -9.24
CA VAL A 20 -10.99 -1.42 -10.13
C VAL A 20 -9.79 -0.91 -9.32
N ALA A 21 -10.03 -0.01 -8.38
CA ALA A 21 -8.97 0.54 -7.54
C ALA A 21 -8.36 -0.52 -6.61
N TYR A 22 -9.19 -1.40 -6.02
CA TYR A 22 -8.74 -2.56 -5.24
C TYR A 22 -7.79 -3.43 -6.07
N TRP A 23 -8.23 -3.89 -7.25
CA TRP A 23 -7.42 -4.77 -8.10
C TRP A 23 -6.16 -4.08 -8.61
N ALA A 24 -6.22 -2.78 -8.91
CA ALA A 24 -5.04 -2.01 -9.29
C ALA A 24 -4.02 -1.95 -8.15
N THR A 25 -4.46 -1.66 -6.92
CA THR A 25 -3.57 -1.63 -5.74
C THR A 25 -2.99 -3.00 -5.42
N LEU A 26 -3.80 -4.06 -5.46
CA LEU A 26 -3.35 -5.44 -5.25
C LEU A 26 -2.34 -5.84 -6.32
N GLY A 27 -2.62 -5.54 -7.59
CA GLY A 27 -1.73 -5.82 -8.71
C GLY A 27 -0.38 -5.13 -8.58
N LEU A 28 -0.35 -3.86 -8.16
CA LEU A 28 0.90 -3.13 -7.92
C LEU A 28 1.73 -3.77 -6.81
N VAL A 29 1.10 -4.14 -5.69
CA VAL A 29 1.80 -4.83 -4.58
C VAL A 29 2.31 -6.19 -5.03
N TYR A 30 1.52 -6.94 -5.81
CA TYR A 30 1.92 -8.24 -6.35
C TYR A 30 3.11 -8.13 -7.32
N VAL A 31 3.11 -7.13 -8.20
CA VAL A 31 4.24 -6.88 -9.11
C VAL A 31 5.50 -6.55 -8.32
N TYR A 32 5.38 -5.72 -7.28
CA TYR A 32 6.51 -5.42 -6.40
C TYR A 32 7.09 -6.67 -5.74
N THR A 33 6.25 -7.47 -5.09
CA THR A 33 6.71 -8.68 -4.38
C THR A 33 7.29 -9.72 -5.32
N ARG A 34 6.80 -9.80 -6.56
CA ARG A 34 7.26 -10.82 -7.52
C ARG A 34 8.50 -10.43 -8.31
N PHE A 35 8.65 -9.16 -8.65
CA PHE A 35 9.68 -8.70 -9.61
C PHE A 35 10.70 -7.73 -9.02
N ALA A 36 10.32 -6.95 -7.99
CA ALA A 36 11.26 -6.01 -7.36
C ALA A 36 11.94 -6.65 -6.14
N LEU A 37 11.19 -7.44 -5.38
CA LEU A 37 11.65 -8.03 -4.12
C LEU A 37 12.35 -9.38 -4.39
N VAL A 38 13.41 -9.32 -5.19
CA VAL A 38 14.22 -10.45 -5.61
C VAL A 38 15.70 -10.19 -5.33
N PRO A 39 16.53 -11.23 -5.09
CA PRO A 39 17.94 -11.06 -4.73
C PRO A 39 18.79 -10.34 -5.79
N GLU A 40 18.36 -10.32 -7.04
CA GLU A 40 19.08 -9.68 -8.14
C GLU A 40 19.01 -8.14 -8.09
N ILE A 41 18.08 -7.57 -7.34
CA ILE A 41 17.86 -6.12 -7.26
C ILE A 41 18.31 -5.62 -5.90
N ASN A 42 19.28 -4.69 -5.91
CA ASN A 42 19.82 -4.08 -4.70
C ASN A 42 18.74 -3.35 -3.88
N ALA A 43 18.89 -3.36 -2.55
CA ALA A 43 17.96 -2.76 -1.60
C ALA A 43 17.64 -1.28 -1.89
N ASP A 44 18.60 -0.48 -2.36
CA ASP A 44 18.35 0.92 -2.71
C ASP A 44 17.34 1.08 -3.87
N ILE A 45 17.43 0.19 -4.86
CA ILE A 45 16.50 0.16 -5.99
C ILE A 45 15.14 -0.38 -5.51
N GLN A 46 15.14 -1.42 -4.68
CA GLN A 46 13.90 -1.95 -4.07
C GLN A 46 13.17 -0.85 -3.28
N LEU A 47 13.90 -0.07 -2.48
CA LEU A 47 13.39 1.09 -1.74
C LEU A 47 12.81 2.17 -2.66
N ALA A 48 13.52 2.51 -3.75
CA ALA A 48 13.05 3.49 -4.71
C ALA A 48 11.75 3.05 -5.41
N ILE A 49 11.66 1.77 -5.80
CA ILE A 49 10.44 1.20 -6.40
C ILE A 49 9.31 1.20 -5.38
N LEU A 50 9.58 0.81 -4.13
CA LEU A 50 8.59 0.81 -3.06
C LEU A 50 8.02 2.21 -2.82
N LEU A 51 8.86 3.25 -2.82
CA LEU A 51 8.44 4.65 -2.69
C LEU A 51 7.54 5.07 -3.86
N LEU A 52 7.94 4.72 -5.09
CA LEU A 52 7.16 5.02 -6.29
C LEU A 52 5.78 4.36 -6.24
N ILE A 53 5.72 3.08 -5.89
CA ILE A 53 4.45 2.34 -5.79
C ILE A 53 3.59 2.91 -4.66
N SER A 54 4.18 3.22 -3.51
CA SER A 54 3.47 3.85 -2.39
C SER A 54 2.85 5.20 -2.80
N PHE A 55 3.57 6.00 -3.58
CA PHE A 55 3.06 7.27 -4.13
C PHE A 55 1.90 7.05 -5.11
N VAL A 56 2.03 6.09 -6.04
CA VAL A 56 0.96 5.74 -6.98
C VAL A 56 -0.28 5.26 -6.25
N ILE A 57 -0.14 4.36 -5.27
CA ILE A 57 -1.25 3.86 -4.45
C ILE A 57 -1.94 5.01 -3.71
N TYR A 58 -1.17 5.90 -3.08
CA TYR A 58 -1.71 7.09 -2.42
C TYR A 58 -2.50 7.98 -3.39
N TRP A 59 -1.99 8.17 -4.60
CA TRP A 59 -2.66 8.98 -5.61
C TRP A 59 -3.97 8.32 -6.09
N VAL A 60 -3.95 7.02 -6.38
CA VAL A 60 -5.16 6.26 -6.73
C VAL A 60 -6.19 6.38 -5.63
N TYR A 61 -5.80 6.15 -4.38
CA TYR A 61 -6.66 6.27 -3.21
C TYR A 61 -7.30 7.67 -3.09
N LYS A 62 -6.50 8.72 -3.21
CA LYS A 62 -6.98 10.11 -3.14
C LYS A 62 -7.99 10.42 -4.24
N LYS A 63 -7.88 9.79 -5.41
CA LYS A 63 -8.81 9.97 -6.53
C LYS A 63 -10.09 9.16 -6.38
N THR A 64 -10.03 7.99 -5.75
CA THR A 64 -11.16 7.06 -5.65
C THR A 64 -12.03 7.34 -4.42
N ILE A 65 -11.43 7.80 -3.32
CA ILE A 65 -12.12 8.00 -2.05
C ILE A 65 -13.38 8.91 -2.08
N PRO A 66 -13.48 9.97 -2.92
CA PRO A 66 -14.69 10.78 -2.99
C PRO A 66 -15.91 10.00 -3.50
N TYR A 67 -15.68 8.95 -4.30
CA TYR A 67 -16.71 8.09 -4.88
C TYR A 67 -17.04 6.92 -3.96
N THR A 68 -16.05 6.38 -3.24
CA THR A 68 -16.22 5.15 -2.45
C THR A 68 -16.64 5.40 -1.01
N LYS A 69 -16.51 6.63 -0.48
CA LYS A 69 -16.83 6.96 0.93
C LYS A 69 -18.25 6.60 1.38
N ASN A 70 -19.22 6.58 0.46
CA ASN A 70 -20.63 6.28 0.77
C ASN A 70 -20.97 4.80 0.61
N LEU A 71 -20.02 3.97 0.17
CA LEU A 71 -20.23 2.54 0.04
C LEU A 71 -20.18 1.88 1.41
N HIS A 72 -21.11 0.94 1.64
CA HIS A 72 -21.15 0.13 2.85
C HIS A 72 -19.89 -0.75 3.00
N ILE A 73 -19.35 -1.20 1.87
CA ILE A 73 -18.11 -1.98 1.79
C ILE A 73 -17.15 -1.20 0.90
N GLN A 74 -15.99 -0.82 1.45
CA GLN A 74 -14.92 -0.10 0.75
C GLN A 74 -13.72 -1.04 0.63
N GLY A 75 -13.73 -1.88 -0.40
CA GLY A 75 -12.75 -2.96 -0.58
C GLY A 75 -11.32 -2.43 -0.68
N GLN A 76 -11.10 -1.37 -1.47
CA GLN A 76 -9.79 -0.74 -1.59
C GLN A 76 -9.30 -0.21 -0.24
N HIS A 77 -10.18 0.49 0.49
CA HIS A 77 -9.84 1.07 1.78
C HIS A 77 -9.46 -0.02 2.80
N SER A 78 -10.28 -1.07 2.92
CA SER A 78 -9.99 -2.20 3.82
C SER A 78 -8.68 -2.90 3.47
N TYR A 79 -8.39 -3.07 2.17
CA TYR A 79 -7.12 -3.62 1.72
C TYR A 79 -5.93 -2.76 2.12
N LEU A 80 -6.00 -1.44 1.89
CA LEU A 80 -4.93 -0.51 2.26
C LEU A 80 -4.68 -0.46 3.76
N CYS A 81 -5.74 -0.56 4.58
CA CYS A 81 -5.58 -0.73 6.03
C CYS A 81 -4.76 -1.98 6.36
N GLY A 82 -5.11 -3.13 5.77
CA GLY A 82 -4.37 -4.38 5.96
C GLY A 82 -2.91 -4.29 5.54
N VAL A 83 -2.65 -3.69 4.37
CA VAL A 83 -1.28 -3.45 3.87
C VAL A 83 -0.51 -2.54 4.81
N CYS A 84 -1.09 -1.46 5.32
CA CYS A 84 -0.40 -0.56 6.26
C CYS A 84 -0.06 -1.26 7.57
N ILE A 85 -0.96 -2.09 8.11
CA ILE A 85 -0.69 -2.90 9.31
C ILE A 85 0.44 -3.90 9.06
N PHE A 86 0.40 -4.60 7.92
CA PHE A 86 1.43 -5.56 7.55
C PHE A 86 2.80 -4.89 7.39
N VAL A 87 2.87 -3.77 6.66
CA VAL A 87 4.10 -2.98 6.48
C VAL A 87 4.62 -2.47 7.82
N PHE A 88 3.74 -1.99 8.70
CA PHE A 88 4.14 -1.57 10.05
C PHE A 88 4.72 -2.73 10.86
N ALA A 89 4.12 -3.93 10.76
CA ALA A 89 4.64 -5.14 11.39
C ALA A 89 6.02 -5.54 10.84
N LEU A 90 6.24 -5.43 9.53
CA LEU A 90 7.57 -5.65 8.93
C LEU A 90 8.63 -4.68 9.48
N GLY A 91 8.23 -3.51 9.99
CA GLY A 91 9.12 -2.57 10.68
C GLY A 91 9.82 -3.17 11.91
N SER A 92 9.23 -4.17 12.56
CA SER A 92 9.84 -4.81 13.74
C SER A 92 10.89 -5.87 13.37
N PHE A 93 10.86 -6.39 12.15
CA PHE A 93 11.66 -7.54 11.73
C PHE A 93 13.15 -7.16 11.66
N SER A 94 14.02 -8.12 11.98
CA SER A 94 15.46 -8.00 11.86
C SER A 94 15.91 -7.94 10.40
N GLN A 95 17.16 -7.52 10.16
CA GLN A 95 17.73 -7.49 8.81
C GLN A 95 17.70 -8.89 8.16
N ALA A 96 18.02 -9.93 8.92
CA ALA A 96 18.02 -11.31 8.44
C ALA A 96 16.62 -11.80 8.06
N GLU A 97 15.60 -11.47 8.86
CA GLU A 97 14.21 -11.80 8.52
C GLU A 97 13.77 -11.07 7.24
N LEU A 98 14.09 -9.78 7.09
CA LEU A 98 13.78 -9.04 5.86
C LEU A 98 14.51 -9.60 4.63
N GLN A 99 15.73 -10.13 4.78
CA GLN A 99 16.41 -10.86 3.70
C GLN A 99 15.65 -12.12 3.29
N GLN A 100 15.02 -12.84 4.22
CA GLN A 100 14.17 -14.00 3.90
C GLN A 100 12.92 -13.61 3.10
N PHE A 101 12.44 -12.37 3.26
CA PHE A 101 11.39 -11.86 2.39
C PHE A 101 11.89 -11.57 0.97
N GLY A 102 13.19 -11.32 0.78
CA GLY A 102 13.85 -11.06 -0.50
C GLY A 102 14.48 -9.67 -0.62
N PHE A 103 14.63 -8.92 0.50
CA PHE A 103 15.39 -7.68 0.50
C PHE A 103 16.89 -7.95 0.35
N ASN A 104 17.53 -7.35 -0.66
CA ASN A 104 18.95 -7.57 -0.94
C ASN A 104 19.82 -6.42 -0.41
N PHE A 105 20.15 -6.48 0.88
CA PHE A 105 21.06 -5.51 1.50
C PHE A 105 22.51 -5.69 1.03
N SER A 106 23.27 -4.60 1.01
CA SER A 106 24.69 -4.60 0.64
C SER A 106 25.52 -5.54 1.52
N GLU A 107 26.55 -6.16 0.94
CA GLU A 107 27.54 -6.93 1.71
C GLU A 107 28.45 -6.02 2.56
N VAL A 108 28.52 -4.73 2.22
CA VAL A 108 29.30 -3.75 2.98
C VAL A 108 28.54 -3.38 4.26
N PRO A 109 29.06 -3.68 5.47
CA PRO A 109 28.28 -3.57 6.71
C PRO A 109 27.68 -2.19 6.97
N GLN A 110 28.45 -1.13 6.71
CA GLN A 110 28.00 0.24 6.91
C GLN A 110 26.85 0.64 5.95
N GLN A 111 26.85 0.11 4.73
CA GLN A 111 25.79 0.37 3.76
C GLN A 111 24.53 -0.44 4.09
N ALA A 112 24.69 -1.72 4.45
CA ALA A 112 23.57 -2.56 4.90
C ALA A 112 22.79 -1.92 6.05
N ILE A 113 23.49 -1.41 7.07
CA ILE A 113 22.86 -0.76 8.22
C ILE A 113 22.06 0.47 7.79
N LYS A 114 22.59 1.28 6.86
CA LYS A 114 21.88 2.45 6.34
C LYS A 114 20.63 2.04 5.56
N GLN A 115 20.75 1.08 4.65
CA GLN A 115 19.63 0.56 3.85
C GLN A 115 18.53 -0.02 4.75
N TYR A 116 18.91 -0.83 5.72
CA TYR A 116 18.00 -1.41 6.71
C TYR A 116 17.30 -0.35 7.57
N ALA A 117 18.04 0.64 8.08
CA ALA A 117 17.47 1.74 8.85
C ALA A 117 16.51 2.60 8.01
N SER A 118 16.84 2.88 6.75
CA SER A 118 15.98 3.59 5.80
C SER A 118 14.68 2.82 5.54
N LEU A 119 14.76 1.51 5.30
CA LEU A 119 13.60 0.65 5.10
C LEU A 119 12.69 0.63 6.33
N LYS A 120 13.25 0.47 7.53
CA LYS A 120 12.47 0.52 8.78
C LYS A 120 11.79 1.85 8.99
N THR A 121 12.52 2.94 8.76
CA THR A 121 11.98 4.29 8.88
C THR A 121 10.78 4.45 7.95
N MET A 122 10.87 3.95 6.72
CA MET A 122 9.77 3.98 5.76
C MET A 122 8.57 3.13 6.23
N PHE A 123 8.80 1.91 6.69
CA PHE A 123 7.74 1.03 7.20
C PHE A 123 6.98 1.67 8.37
N TYR A 124 7.71 2.24 9.32
CA TYR A 124 7.10 2.97 10.44
C TYR A 124 6.43 4.27 10.00
N ALA A 125 7.01 5.03 9.07
CA ALA A 125 6.40 6.25 8.55
C ALA A 125 5.05 5.95 7.86
N ILE A 126 4.98 4.90 7.04
CA ILE A 126 3.73 4.45 6.41
C ILE A 126 2.70 4.10 7.50
N GLY A 127 3.07 3.27 8.48
CA GLY A 127 2.15 2.88 9.53
C GLY A 127 1.70 4.05 10.41
N ILE A 128 2.59 4.98 10.77
CA ILE A 128 2.25 6.11 11.66
C ILE A 128 1.46 7.19 10.93
N VAL A 129 1.76 7.46 9.66
CA VAL A 129 1.13 8.55 8.91
C VAL A 129 -0.15 8.08 8.20
N ALA A 130 -0.11 6.94 7.51
CA ALA A 130 -1.22 6.49 6.68
C ALA A 130 -2.30 5.77 7.49
N LEU A 131 -1.92 4.87 8.41
CA LEU A 131 -2.89 4.03 9.12
C LEU A 131 -3.91 4.83 9.94
N PRO A 132 -3.55 5.87 10.72
CA PRO A 132 -4.54 6.63 11.48
C PRO A 132 -5.52 7.38 10.57
N GLN A 133 -5.07 7.86 9.40
CA GLN A 133 -5.95 8.53 8.44
C GLN A 133 -6.97 7.56 7.84
N LEU A 134 -6.53 6.34 7.51
CA LEU A 134 -7.43 5.31 7.02
C LEU A 134 -8.44 4.90 8.12
N LEU A 135 -7.98 4.66 9.34
CA LEU A 135 -8.88 4.26 10.44
C LEU A 135 -9.92 5.33 10.80
N LYS A 136 -9.58 6.63 10.75
CA LYS A 136 -10.51 7.74 11.03
C LYS A 136 -11.71 7.79 10.08
N GLN A 137 -11.58 7.24 8.87
CA GLN A 137 -12.62 7.41 7.87
C GLN A 137 -13.86 6.53 8.09
N LYS A 138 -13.78 5.56 9.01
CA LYS A 138 -14.92 4.74 9.45
C LYS A 138 -15.67 5.27 10.66
N THR A 139 -15.13 6.27 11.36
CA THR A 139 -15.71 6.81 12.61
C THR A 139 -16.42 8.15 12.43
N GLY A 140 -16.70 8.56 11.20
CA GLY A 140 -17.49 9.75 10.86
C GLY A 140 -18.86 9.40 10.31
#